data_AF-A0A969DQD8-F1
#
_entry.id   AF-A0A969DQD8-F1
#
_cell.length_a   1.000
_cell.length_b   1.000
_cell.length_c   1.000
_cell.angle_alpha   90.00
_cell.angle_beta   90.00
_cell.angle_gamma   90.00
#
_symmetry.space_group_name_H-M   'P 1'
#
loop_
_entity.id
_entity.type
_entity.pdbx_description
1 polymer ?
#
loop_
_entity_poly.entity_id
_entity_poly.type
_entity_poly.pdbx_seq_one_letter_code
_entity_poly.pdbx_strand_id
1 'polypeptide(L)'
;MNKFHNRVKGRLYRKGCSGFTQADYDDAAIAVTVFNPNDPTEEELKKGVEHLSNKFWEKQKRLKEEEEERQRKYMDSAFRERKVIECAVAIELTLKEKGIYVPYSELVSFADQVIGRTRNN
;
A
#
# COMPACT_ATOMS: atom_id res chain seq x y z
N MET A 1 -16.57 -19.72 22.12
CA MET A 1 -16.49 -19.61 20.65
C MET A 1 -17.55 -20.51 20.05
N ASN A 2 -18.50 -19.95 19.29
CA ASN A 2 -19.69 -20.69 18.80
C ASN A 2 -19.38 -21.56 17.55
N LYS A 3 -20.30 -22.45 17.17
CA LYS A 3 -20.10 -23.36 16.02
C LYS A 3 -19.96 -22.60 14.70
N PHE A 4 -20.69 -21.50 14.53
CA PHE A 4 -20.57 -20.62 13.35
C PHE A 4 -19.13 -20.15 13.18
N HIS A 5 -18.55 -19.52 14.21
CA HIS A 5 -17.19 -19.02 14.19
C HIS A 5 -16.20 -20.15 13.85
N ASN A 6 -16.24 -21.27 14.56
CA ASN A 6 -15.29 -22.37 14.31
C ASN A 6 -15.37 -22.93 12.88
N ARG A 7 -16.58 -23.12 12.35
CA ARG A 7 -16.79 -23.66 11.00
C ARG A 7 -16.40 -22.65 9.92
N VAL A 8 -16.78 -21.38 10.07
CA VAL A 8 -16.42 -20.30 9.14
C VAL A 8 -14.90 -20.10 9.15
N LYS A 9 -14.27 -20.07 10.33
CA LYS A 9 -12.80 -19.98 10.47
C LYS A 9 -12.08 -21.12 9.75
N GLY A 10 -12.53 -22.36 9.95
CA GLY A 10 -11.94 -23.52 9.27
C GLY A 10 -12.06 -23.45 7.74
N ARG A 11 -13.20 -22.96 7.23
CA ARG A 11 -13.42 -22.76 5.78
C ARG A 11 -12.57 -21.63 5.21
N LEU A 12 -12.46 -20.50 5.92
CA LEU A 12 -11.62 -19.37 5.51
C LEU A 12 -10.14 -19.74 5.48
N TYR A 13 -9.67 -20.49 6.47
CA TYR A 13 -8.29 -20.98 6.51
C TYR A 13 -7.94 -21.81 5.27
N ARG A 14 -8.82 -22.73 4.84
CA ARG A 14 -8.62 -23.51 3.60
C ARG A 14 -8.61 -22.66 2.33
N LYS A 15 -9.21 -21.46 2.36
CA LYS A 15 -9.19 -20.48 1.27
C LYS A 15 -8.00 -19.52 1.36
N GLY A 16 -7.08 -19.71 2.32
CA GLY A 16 -5.96 -18.81 2.57
C GLY A 16 -6.37 -17.46 3.19
N CYS A 17 -7.63 -17.30 3.61
CA CYS A 17 -8.12 -16.11 4.28
C CYS A 17 -7.88 -16.24 5.79
N SER A 18 -7.09 -15.35 6.38
CA SER A 18 -6.72 -15.41 7.79
C SER A 18 -6.60 -14.01 8.41
N GLY A 19 -6.32 -13.94 9.72
CA GLY A 19 -6.16 -12.68 10.45
C GLY A 19 -7.47 -12.01 10.89
N PHE A 20 -8.58 -12.75 10.89
CA PHE A 20 -9.87 -12.28 11.42
C PHE A 20 -9.90 -12.35 12.95
N THR A 21 -10.45 -11.32 13.57
CA THR A 21 -10.71 -11.21 15.01
C THR A 21 -12.08 -11.79 15.36
N GLN A 22 -12.33 -12.04 16.65
CA GLN A 22 -13.65 -12.47 17.12
C GLN A 22 -14.77 -11.51 16.66
N ALA A 23 -14.51 -10.19 16.73
CA ALA A 23 -15.45 -9.17 16.28
C ALA A 23 -15.81 -9.31 14.79
N ASP A 24 -14.86 -9.67 13.92
CA ASP A 24 -15.16 -9.90 12.50
C ASP A 24 -16.17 -11.03 12.31
N TYR A 25 -16.09 -12.10 13.10
CA TYR A 25 -17.03 -13.21 13.01
C TYR A 25 -18.39 -12.86 13.60
N ASP A 26 -18.44 -12.03 14.63
CA ASP A 26 -19.68 -11.53 15.21
C ASP A 26 -20.39 -10.57 14.25
N ASP A 27 -19.64 -9.65 13.64
CA ASP A 27 -20.13 -8.76 12.57
C ASP A 27 -20.67 -9.56 11.38
N ALA A 28 -19.93 -10.60 10.95
CA ALA A 28 -20.36 -11.46 9.86
C ALA A 28 -21.65 -12.22 10.22
N ALA A 29 -21.76 -12.72 11.45
CA ALA A 29 -22.97 -13.41 11.92
C ALA A 29 -24.19 -12.47 11.92
N ILE A 30 -24.00 -11.20 12.30
CA ILE A 30 -25.04 -10.18 12.24
C ILE A 30 -25.40 -9.87 10.77
N ALA A 31 -24.40 -9.63 9.92
CA ALA A 31 -24.58 -9.26 8.52
C ALA A 31 -25.32 -10.33 7.71
N VAL A 32 -25.11 -11.61 8.04
CA VAL A 32 -25.78 -12.75 7.37
C VAL A 32 -27.00 -13.26 8.14
N THR A 33 -27.43 -12.52 9.17
CA THR A 33 -28.61 -12.79 10.00
C THR A 33 -28.65 -14.22 10.54
N VAL A 34 -27.57 -14.68 11.19
CA VAL A 34 -27.51 -16.03 11.76
C VAL A 34 -28.53 -16.17 12.88
N PHE A 35 -29.49 -17.08 12.73
CA PHE A 35 -30.55 -17.29 13.72
C PHE A 35 -30.03 -17.97 14.99
N ASN A 36 -29.24 -19.03 14.85
CA ASN A 36 -28.61 -19.73 15.98
C ASN A 36 -27.11 -19.97 15.72
N PRO A 37 -26.21 -19.17 16.31
CA PRO A 37 -24.76 -19.32 16.11
C PRO A 37 -24.17 -20.67 16.60
N ASN A 38 -24.90 -21.41 17.45
CA ASN A 38 -24.51 -22.74 17.91
C ASN A 38 -25.06 -23.88 17.05
N ASP A 39 -25.97 -23.58 16.14
CA ASP A 39 -26.48 -24.51 15.14
C ASP A 39 -26.77 -23.81 13.80
N PRO A 40 -25.74 -23.24 13.15
CA PRO A 40 -25.91 -22.52 11.91
C PRO A 40 -26.18 -23.48 10.75
N THR A 41 -27.09 -23.08 9.88
CA THR A 41 -27.37 -23.72 8.61
C THR A 41 -26.18 -23.63 7.66
N GLU A 42 -26.14 -24.53 6.68
CA GLU A 42 -25.06 -24.53 5.68
C GLU A 42 -25.04 -23.25 4.83
N GLU A 43 -26.21 -22.64 4.60
CA GLU A 43 -26.33 -21.39 3.86
C GLU A 43 -25.79 -20.20 4.66
N GLU A 44 -26.10 -20.10 5.96
CA GLU A 44 -25.52 -19.10 6.86
C GLU A 44 -24.00 -19.22 6.92
N LEU A 45 -23.47 -20.45 7.01
CA LEU A 45 -22.03 -20.69 6.98
C LEU A 45 -21.41 -20.26 5.64
N LYS A 46 -22.08 -20.53 4.52
CA LYS A 46 -21.62 -20.13 3.18
C LYS A 46 -21.58 -18.60 3.06
N LYS A 47 -22.67 -17.92 3.43
CA LYS A 47 -22.76 -16.45 3.43
C LYS A 47 -21.71 -15.82 4.36
N GLY A 48 -21.51 -16.38 5.55
CA GLY A 48 -20.50 -15.88 6.49
C GLY A 48 -19.07 -16.00 5.96
N VAL A 49 -18.75 -17.13 5.30
CA VAL A 49 -17.45 -17.30 4.62
C VAL A 49 -17.31 -16.32 3.46
N GLU A 50 -18.35 -16.12 2.66
CA GLU A 50 -18.35 -15.20 1.53
C GLU A 50 -18.13 -13.76 1.99
N HIS A 51 -18.88 -13.31 3.00
CA HIS A 51 -18.76 -11.98 3.58
C HIS A 51 -17.32 -11.69 4.05
N LEU A 52 -16.75 -12.58 4.86
CA LEU A 52 -15.39 -12.40 5.39
C LEU A 52 -14.31 -12.56 4.31
N SER A 53 -14.52 -13.46 3.35
CA SER A 53 -13.60 -13.62 2.22
C SER A 53 -13.56 -12.35 1.35
N ASN A 54 -14.71 -11.74 1.07
CA ASN A 54 -14.78 -10.50 0.31
C ASN A 54 -14.07 -9.37 1.05
N LYS A 55 -14.38 -9.18 2.34
CA LYS A 55 -13.70 -8.19 3.20
C LYS A 55 -12.18 -8.39 3.21
N PHE A 56 -11.71 -9.63 3.24
CA PHE A 56 -10.28 -9.94 3.19
C PHE A 56 -9.64 -9.53 1.86
N TRP A 57 -10.24 -9.91 0.73
CA TRP A 57 -9.68 -9.60 -0.59
C TRP A 57 -9.72 -8.12 -0.92
N GLU A 58 -10.77 -7.40 -0.49
CA GLU A 58 -10.82 -5.94 -0.59
C GLU A 58 -9.69 -5.28 0.21
N LYS A 59 -9.43 -5.76 1.43
CA LYS A 59 -8.30 -5.28 2.24
C LYS A 59 -6.96 -5.58 1.56
N GLN A 60 -6.76 -6.79 1.05
CA GLN A 60 -5.52 -7.14 0.34
C GLN A 60 -5.30 -6.29 -0.90
N LYS A 61 -6.36 -6.06 -1.69
CA LYS A 61 -6.32 -5.18 -2.86
C LYS A 61 -5.87 -3.77 -2.50
N ARG A 62 -6.50 -3.18 -1.47
CA ARG A 62 -6.13 -1.83 -1.01
C ARG A 62 -4.68 -1.74 -0.54
N LEU A 63 -4.23 -2.72 0.25
CA LEU A 63 -2.83 -2.75 0.72
C LEU A 63 -1.85 -2.84 -0.45
N LYS A 64 -2.18 -3.63 -1.48
CA LYS A 64 -1.37 -3.74 -2.69
C LYS A 64 -1.31 -2.42 -3.46
N GLU A 65 -2.45 -1.74 -3.62
CA GLU A 65 -2.50 -0.43 -4.28
C GLU A 65 -1.67 0.63 -3.52
N GLU A 66 -1.78 0.66 -2.19
CA GLU A 66 -0.96 1.55 -1.33
C GLU A 66 0.54 1.24 -1.44
N GLU A 67 0.92 -0.03 -1.55
CA GLU A 67 2.30 -0.46 -1.73
C GLU A 67 2.85 -0.05 -3.11
N GLU A 68 2.08 -0.28 -4.17
CA GLU A 68 2.42 0.14 -5.53
C GLU A 68 2.58 1.67 -5.63
N GLU A 69 1.69 2.44 -5.00
CA GLU A 69 1.81 3.89 -4.94
C GLU A 69 3.06 4.34 -4.17
N ARG A 70 3.37 3.70 -3.04
CA ARG A 70 4.59 3.98 -2.26
C ARG A 70 5.84 3.69 -3.08
N GLN A 71 5.86 2.55 -3.77
CA GLN A 71 6.98 2.17 -4.64
C GLN A 71 7.14 3.18 -5.78
N ARG A 72 6.03 3.62 -6.39
CA ARG A 72 6.04 4.66 -7.43
C ARG A 72 6.62 5.98 -6.91
N LYS A 73 6.17 6.45 -5.74
CA LYS A 73 6.69 7.67 -5.11
C LYS A 73 8.19 7.57 -4.81
N TYR A 74 8.64 6.41 -4.33
CA TYR A 74 10.06 6.15 -4.10
C TYR A 74 10.86 6.22 -5.41
N MET A 75 10.41 5.54 -6.47
CA MET A 75 11.07 5.58 -7.77
C MET A 75 11.09 6.99 -8.37
N ASP A 76 10.01 7.75 -8.24
CA ASP A 76 9.94 9.16 -8.68
C ASP A 76 10.92 10.04 -7.89
N SER A 77 11.07 9.80 -6.59
CA SER A 77 12.03 10.50 -5.74
C SER A 77 13.48 10.17 -6.13
N ALA A 78 13.80 8.89 -6.30
CA ALA A 78 15.14 8.45 -6.71
C ALA A 78 15.51 8.95 -8.11
N PHE A 79 14.55 8.95 -9.04
CA PHE A 79 14.74 9.54 -10.36
C PHE A 79 15.02 11.05 -10.27
N ARG A 80 14.29 11.77 -9.41
CA ARG A 80 14.52 13.20 -9.17
C ARG A 80 15.91 13.45 -8.61
N GLU A 81 16.32 12.73 -7.58
CA GLU A 81 17.65 12.85 -6.97
C GLU A 81 18.76 12.62 -8.00
N ARG A 82 18.63 11.58 -8.82
CA ARG A 82 19.57 11.33 -9.92
C ARG A 82 19.63 12.50 -10.90
N LYS A 83 18.49 13.08 -11.28
CA LYS A 83 18.45 14.24 -12.18
C LYS A 83 19.11 15.48 -11.57
N VAL A 84 18.92 15.69 -10.27
CA VAL A 84 19.59 16.78 -9.52
C VAL A 84 21.10 16.61 -9.55
N ILE A 85 21.59 15.40 -9.28
CA ILE A 85 23.02 15.07 -9.35
C ILE A 85 23.57 15.27 -10.77
N GLU A 86 22.91 14.73 -11.79
CA GLU A 86 23.32 14.89 -13.20
C GLU A 86 23.44 16.38 -13.58
N CYS A 87 22.47 17.19 -13.15
CA CYS A 87 22.47 18.63 -13.40
C CYS A 87 23.57 19.37 -12.63
N ALA A 88 23.76 19.07 -11.34
CA ALA A 88 24.81 19.67 -10.52
C ALA A 88 26.22 19.37 -11.09
N VAL A 89 26.47 18.12 -11.50
CA VAL A 89 27.73 17.72 -12.14
C VAL A 89 27.95 18.45 -13.47
N ALA A 90 26.92 18.56 -14.31
CA ALA A 90 27.02 19.28 -15.57
C ALA A 90 27.39 20.76 -15.36
N ILE A 91 26.75 21.42 -14.38
CA ILE A 91 27.06 22.81 -14.03
C ILE A 91 28.49 22.92 -13.49
N GLU A 92 28.91 22.00 -12.62
CA GLU A 92 30.26 21.98 -12.06
C GLU A 92 31.34 21.92 -13.15
N LEU A 93 31.15 21.05 -14.15
CA LEU A 93 32.07 20.91 -15.28
C LEU A 93 32.17 22.22 -16.09
N THR A 94 31.02 22.83 -16.42
CA THR A 94 30.99 24.10 -17.16
C THR A 94 31.64 25.25 -16.39
N LEU A 95 31.48 25.31 -15.06
CA LEU A 95 32.09 26.35 -14.24
C LEU A 95 33.60 26.15 -14.09
N LYS A 96 34.05 24.89 -13.94
CA LYS A 96 35.47 24.54 -13.90
C LYS A 96 36.20 24.92 -15.19
N GLU A 97 35.59 24.71 -16.35
CA GLU A 97 36.15 25.17 -17.65
C GLU A 97 36.35 26.69 -17.69
N LYS A 98 35.54 27.45 -16.94
CA LYS A 98 35.64 28.91 -16.82
C LYS A 98 36.51 29.38 -15.65
N GLY A 99 37.15 28.46 -14.91
CA GLY A 99 37.94 28.79 -13.72
C GLY A 99 37.12 29.27 -12.52
N ILE A 100 35.81 29.02 -12.51
CA ILE A 100 34.90 29.40 -11.43
C ILE A 100 34.72 28.20 -10.50
N TYR A 101 34.94 28.40 -9.20
CA TYR A 101 34.67 27.40 -8.18
C TYR A 101 33.40 27.73 -7.40
N VAL A 102 32.50 26.74 -7.30
CA VAL A 102 31.29 26.80 -6.49
C VAL A 102 31.20 25.50 -5.69
N PRO A 103 30.89 25.52 -4.39
CA PRO A 103 30.71 24.31 -3.59
C PRO A 103 29.63 23.39 -4.16
N TYR A 104 29.89 22.09 -4.21
CA TYR A 104 28.98 21.11 -4.80
C TYR A 104 27.58 21.10 -4.12
N SER A 105 27.51 21.36 -2.81
CA SER A 105 26.24 21.48 -2.07
C SER A 105 25.35 22.62 -2.57
N GLU A 106 25.96 23.73 -3.01
CA GLU A 106 25.23 24.86 -3.60
C GLU A 106 24.74 24.52 -5.01
N LEU A 107 25.54 23.79 -5.79
CA LEU A 107 25.15 23.30 -7.12
C LEU A 107 23.97 22.32 -7.05
N VAL A 108 23.99 21.40 -6.07
CA VAL A 108 22.88 20.47 -5.81
C VAL A 108 21.61 21.24 -5.44
N SER A 109 21.72 22.23 -4.54
CA SER A 109 20.57 23.05 -4.12
C SER A 109 19.99 23.86 -5.29
N PHE A 110 20.85 24.43 -6.14
CA PHE A 110 20.43 25.14 -7.34
C PHE A 110 19.76 24.20 -8.37
N ALA A 111 20.37 23.04 -8.64
CA ALA A 111 19.81 22.03 -9.53
C ALA A 111 18.43 21.54 -9.06
N ASP A 112 18.26 21.34 -7.75
CA ASP A 112 16.99 20.95 -7.13
C ASP A 112 15.87 21.98 -7.36
N GLN A 113 16.19 23.27 -7.23
CA GLN A 113 15.27 24.36 -7.50
C GLN A 113 14.88 24.45 -8.99
N VAL A 114 15.85 24.27 -9.89
CA VAL A 114 15.60 24.31 -11.34
C VAL A 114 14.69 23.15 -11.76
N ILE A 115 14.99 21.93 -11.31
CA ILE A 115 14.18 20.73 -11.61
C ILE A 115 12.81 20.79 -10.92
N GLY A 116 12.71 21.40 -9.75
CA GLY A 116 11.43 21.63 -9.07
C GLY A 116 10.50 22.59 -9.82
N ARG A 117 11.05 23.63 -10.46
CA ARG A 117 10.27 24.64 -11.21
C ARG A 117 9.72 24.12 -12.54
N THR A 118 10.43 23.24 -13.23
CA THR A 118 10.00 22.67 -14.53
C THR A 118 8.83 21.70 -14.43
N ARG A 119 8.46 21.23 -13.23
CA ARG A 119 7.32 20.32 -13.01
C ARG A 119 5.96 21.01 -12.82
N ASN A 120 5.95 22.34 -12.61
CA ASN A 120 4.75 23.13 -12.32
C ASN A 120 4.23 23.96 -13.53
N ASN A 121 4.82 23.80 -14.71
CA ASN A 121 4.38 24.39 -15.98
C ASN A 121 3.96 23.26 -16.94
#